data_AF-A0A8H4QR18-F1
#
_entry.id   AF-A0A8H4QR18-F1
#
_cell.length_a   1.000
_cell.length_b   1.000
_cell.length_c   1.000
_cell.angle_alpha   90.00
_cell.angle_beta   90.00
_cell.angle_gamma   90.00
#
_symmetry.space_group_name_H-M   'P 1'
#
loop_
_entity.id
_entity.type
_entity.pdbx_description
1 polymer ?
#
loop_
_entity_poly.entity_id
_entity_poly.type
_entity_poly.pdbx_seq_one_letter_code
_entity_poly.pdbx_strand_id
1 'polypeptide(L)'
;MSASLRISHHFTHPLLSQVNFSFDDFGGCAGTLFNQYSHLLPTSLPLSPWLLVSVILFLWLFLFLPTRRLFVRSGSVQTTNPNVHRALSSLFTPTSLAQPTSFRSLLDSSIRQSRTPECVEIDLIKIMDLVCRGAIELRDPANLARLLRGNLKAYNISFRVYISKTWYIKSIIWIGLQNLHFNNLYNPRTRPPLRPTTGLSDDRCFYFDLDNLQYNALDTELRRIQQQLQPGSSAIIEVSCLSPRVRFTSFEYLFCSILYTPYILDHKHGGQKARTAAPLSAKVQDIIAILSVGVSVENIANVSRKRAKDLCMKERDLVNDRGIRQDHINQFRQAGWREDRLLLLWEASLLLCGFLTRWSIELKGR
;
A
#
# COMPACT_ATOMS: atom_id res chain seq x y z
N MET A 1 18.41 -18.93 -61.64
CA MET A 1 19.10 -18.69 -60.35
C MET A 1 18.07 -18.23 -59.34
N SER A 2 17.61 -19.14 -58.48
CA SER A 2 16.73 -18.83 -57.35
C SER A 2 17.07 -19.80 -56.22
N ALA A 3 17.64 -19.27 -55.14
CA ALA A 3 18.08 -20.03 -53.98
C ALA A 3 16.92 -20.10 -52.97
N SER A 4 16.43 -21.31 -52.74
CA SER A 4 15.45 -21.63 -51.69
C SER A 4 16.18 -22.01 -50.40
N LEU A 5 16.33 -21.05 -49.49
CA LEU A 5 16.87 -21.26 -48.14
C LEU A 5 15.76 -21.83 -47.23
N ARG A 6 15.79 -23.15 -47.01
CA ARG A 6 15.00 -23.84 -45.99
C ARG A 6 15.77 -23.79 -44.67
N ILE A 7 15.36 -22.95 -43.74
CA ILE A 7 15.86 -22.97 -42.36
C ILE A 7 14.91 -23.83 -41.53
N SER A 8 15.38 -25.01 -41.16
CA SER A 8 14.79 -25.91 -40.18
C SER A 8 15.18 -25.43 -38.79
N HIS A 9 14.21 -24.93 -38.01
CA HIS A 9 14.38 -24.75 -36.57
C HIS A 9 13.58 -25.83 -35.84
N HIS A 10 14.29 -26.86 -35.40
CA HIS A 10 13.88 -27.68 -34.27
C HIS A 10 13.89 -26.81 -33.01
N PHE A 11 12.71 -26.55 -32.43
CA PHE A 11 12.58 -26.08 -31.06
C PHE A 11 12.04 -27.21 -30.20
N THR A 12 12.92 -27.71 -29.34
CA THR A 12 12.61 -28.59 -28.22
C THR A 12 11.76 -27.85 -27.18
N HIS A 13 10.72 -28.51 -26.70
CA HIS A 13 9.85 -28.07 -25.61
C HIS A 13 10.64 -27.72 -24.34
N PRO A 14 10.31 -26.64 -23.62
CA PRO A 14 10.60 -26.55 -22.20
C PRO A 14 9.47 -27.16 -21.38
N LEU A 15 9.89 -27.98 -20.42
CA LEU A 15 9.12 -28.69 -19.42
C LEU A 15 8.24 -27.72 -18.60
N LEU A 16 6.95 -28.02 -18.54
CA LEU A 16 6.02 -27.49 -17.55
C LEU A 16 6.42 -28.02 -16.17
N SER A 17 7.11 -27.19 -15.38
CA SER A 17 7.24 -27.44 -13.94
C SER A 17 5.88 -27.21 -13.29
N GLN A 18 5.21 -28.29 -12.90
CA GLN A 18 4.07 -28.24 -11.98
C GLN A 18 4.54 -27.64 -10.66
N VAL A 19 4.15 -26.40 -10.39
CA VAL A 19 4.28 -25.80 -9.05
C VAL A 19 3.11 -26.32 -8.22
N ASN A 20 3.35 -27.43 -7.51
CA ASN A 20 2.47 -27.88 -6.44
C ASN A 20 2.64 -26.91 -5.26
N PHE A 21 1.65 -26.05 -5.01
CA PHE A 21 1.57 -25.32 -3.75
C PHE A 21 1.19 -26.29 -2.63
N SER A 22 2.17 -26.70 -1.82
CA SER A 22 1.93 -27.47 -0.60
C SER A 22 1.33 -26.58 0.48
N PHE A 23 0.52 -27.18 1.36
CA PHE A 23 -0.08 -26.55 2.53
C PHE A 23 0.96 -26.19 3.63
N ASP A 24 2.24 -26.52 3.41
CA ASP A 24 3.37 -26.29 4.33
C ASP A 24 3.89 -24.84 4.34
N ASP A 25 3.52 -23.99 3.38
CA ASP A 25 3.99 -22.59 3.29
C ASP A 25 3.47 -21.68 4.44
N PHE A 26 2.42 -22.10 5.15
CA PHE A 26 1.88 -21.37 6.30
C PHE A 26 2.79 -21.45 7.53
N GLY A 27 3.50 -22.58 7.72
CA GLY A 27 4.48 -22.73 8.80
C GLY A 27 5.78 -22.00 8.50
N GLY A 28 6.17 -21.95 7.23
CA GLY A 28 7.39 -21.30 6.76
C GLY A 28 7.41 -19.79 7.02
N CYS A 29 6.37 -19.04 6.59
CA CYS A 29 6.41 -17.57 6.68
C CYS A 29 6.31 -17.02 8.12
N ALA A 30 5.50 -17.64 8.98
CA ALA A 30 5.43 -17.24 10.39
C ALA A 30 6.70 -17.68 11.14
N GLY A 31 7.23 -18.87 10.82
CA GLY A 31 8.48 -19.39 11.37
C GLY A 31 9.71 -18.59 10.94
N THR A 32 9.80 -18.13 9.70
CA THR A 32 10.92 -17.31 9.21
C THR A 32 10.88 -15.90 9.78
N LEU A 33 9.71 -15.26 9.86
CA LEU A 33 9.59 -13.97 10.55
C LEU A 33 9.89 -14.12 12.05
N PHE A 34 9.37 -15.17 12.71
CA PHE A 34 9.65 -15.38 14.13
C PHE A 34 11.12 -15.69 14.40
N ASN A 35 11.77 -16.56 13.63
CA ASN A 35 13.21 -16.84 13.77
C ASN A 35 14.10 -15.65 13.40
N GLN A 36 13.71 -14.85 12.42
CA GLN A 36 14.47 -13.66 12.02
C GLN A 36 14.36 -12.52 13.04
N TYR A 37 13.35 -12.50 13.91
CA TYR A 37 13.13 -11.38 14.85
C TYR A 37 13.09 -11.80 16.33
N SER A 38 13.20 -13.09 16.66
CA SER A 38 13.16 -13.60 18.05
C SER A 38 14.28 -13.08 18.94
N HIS A 39 15.46 -12.81 18.36
CA HIS A 39 16.63 -12.28 19.06
C HIS A 39 16.50 -10.79 19.41
N LEU A 40 15.44 -10.10 18.95
CA LEU A 40 15.23 -8.66 19.16
C LEU A 40 14.25 -8.34 20.31
N LEU A 41 13.66 -9.36 20.93
CA LEU A 41 12.79 -9.19 22.10
C LEU A 41 13.65 -8.85 23.34
N PRO A 42 13.45 -7.68 23.98
CA PRO A 42 14.20 -7.32 25.18
C PRO A 42 13.90 -8.31 26.31
N THR A 43 14.93 -8.99 26.80
CA THR A 43 14.85 -10.03 27.83
C THR A 43 14.53 -9.51 29.24
N SER A 44 14.34 -8.20 29.43
CA SER A 44 14.38 -7.57 30.75
C SER A 44 13.16 -6.74 31.14
N LEU A 45 12.04 -6.78 30.41
CA LEU A 45 10.78 -6.23 30.90
C LEU A 45 10.10 -7.31 31.76
N PRO A 46 9.90 -7.11 33.07
CA PRO A 46 9.11 -8.02 33.90
C PRO A 46 7.62 -7.83 33.57
N LEU A 47 7.25 -8.14 32.33
CA LEU A 47 5.87 -8.36 31.95
C LEU A 47 5.41 -9.57 32.74
N SER A 48 4.35 -9.39 33.53
CA SER A 48 3.81 -10.52 34.27
C SER A 48 3.50 -11.65 33.28
N PRO A 49 3.84 -12.90 33.58
CA PRO A 49 3.61 -14.03 32.68
C PRO A 49 2.13 -14.11 32.27
N TRP A 50 1.22 -13.63 33.13
CA TRP A 50 -0.21 -13.51 32.87
C TRP A 50 -0.56 -12.51 31.77
N LEU A 51 0.16 -11.39 31.66
CA LEU A 51 -0.07 -10.41 30.60
C LEU A 51 0.39 -10.97 29.24
N LEU A 52 1.50 -11.69 29.23
CA LEU A 52 2.00 -12.37 28.04
C LEU A 52 1.07 -13.51 27.60
N VAL A 53 0.60 -14.33 28.54
CA VAL A 53 -0.42 -15.36 28.28
C VAL A 53 -1.73 -14.72 27.80
N SER A 54 -2.17 -13.59 28.38
CA SER A 54 -3.37 -12.88 27.96
C SER A 54 -3.25 -12.33 26.55
N VAL A 55 -2.10 -11.74 26.19
CA VAL A 55 -1.83 -11.25 24.83
C VAL A 55 -1.78 -12.41 23.84
N ILE A 56 -1.10 -13.50 24.18
CA ILE A 56 -1.04 -14.69 23.33
C ILE A 56 -2.44 -15.30 23.16
N LEU A 57 -3.20 -15.45 24.24
CA LEU A 57 -4.53 -16.05 24.23
C LEU A 57 -5.54 -15.13 23.53
N PHE A 58 -5.38 -13.80 23.62
CA PHE A 58 -6.13 -12.83 22.84
C PHE A 58 -5.78 -12.89 21.36
N LEU A 59 -4.49 -12.95 20.99
CA LEU A 59 -4.07 -13.14 19.60
C LEU A 59 -4.56 -14.49 19.06
N TRP A 60 -4.49 -15.55 19.86
CA TRP A 60 -4.96 -16.87 19.50
C TRP A 60 -6.48 -16.86 19.34
N LEU A 61 -7.24 -16.35 20.31
CA LEU A 61 -8.68 -16.16 20.15
C LEU A 61 -9.00 -15.24 18.97
N PHE A 62 -8.24 -14.20 18.68
CA PHE A 62 -8.52 -13.31 17.54
C PHE A 62 -8.24 -14.00 16.19
N LEU A 63 -7.21 -14.83 16.13
CA LEU A 63 -6.84 -15.60 14.94
C LEU A 63 -7.74 -16.83 14.74
N PHE A 64 -8.25 -17.43 15.82
CA PHE A 64 -8.97 -18.71 15.84
C PHE A 64 -10.46 -18.62 16.23
N LEU A 65 -10.93 -17.53 16.87
CA LEU A 65 -12.37 -17.29 17.05
C LEU A 65 -13.02 -17.28 15.68
N PRO A 66 -14.20 -17.90 15.58
CA PRO A 66 -14.79 -18.24 14.32
C PRO A 66 -15.30 -16.96 13.66
N THR A 67 -14.44 -16.33 12.90
CA THR A 67 -14.79 -15.65 11.64
C THR A 67 -15.37 -16.66 10.61
N ARG A 68 -16.00 -17.76 11.08
CA ARG A 68 -16.64 -18.86 10.33
C ARG A 68 -17.69 -18.36 9.33
N ARG A 69 -18.17 -17.12 9.43
CA ARG A 69 -19.07 -16.52 8.43
C ARG A 69 -18.37 -15.86 7.23
N LEU A 70 -17.05 -15.66 7.27
CA LEU A 70 -16.28 -15.01 6.19
C LEU A 70 -15.38 -15.97 5.41
N PHE A 71 -15.44 -17.28 5.69
CA PHE A 71 -14.55 -18.26 5.06
C PHE A 71 -15.26 -19.09 4.02
N VAL A 72 -15.38 -18.48 2.85
CA VAL A 72 -15.63 -19.19 1.60
C VAL A 72 -14.33 -19.89 1.19
N ARG A 73 -14.44 -21.20 0.95
CA ARG A 73 -13.36 -22.07 0.49
C ARG A 73 -12.75 -21.46 -0.78
N SER A 74 -11.44 -21.25 -0.79
CA SER A 74 -10.70 -20.73 -1.95
C SER A 74 -10.58 -21.83 -3.01
N GLY A 75 -11.70 -22.23 -3.61
CA GLY A 75 -11.68 -22.95 -4.87
C GLY A 75 -11.46 -21.94 -5.98
N SER A 76 -10.41 -22.12 -6.78
CA SER A 76 -10.31 -21.41 -8.06
C SER A 76 -11.43 -21.95 -8.94
N VAL A 77 -12.57 -21.27 -8.96
CA VAL A 77 -13.65 -21.63 -9.86
C VAL A 77 -13.29 -21.06 -11.22
N GLN A 78 -13.09 -21.93 -12.21
CA GLN A 78 -13.05 -21.49 -13.60
C GLN A 78 -14.40 -20.87 -13.92
N THR A 79 -14.43 -19.55 -14.12
CA THR A 79 -15.69 -18.90 -14.50
C THR A 79 -15.94 -19.16 -15.96
N THR A 80 -16.90 -20.02 -16.28
CA THR A 80 -17.32 -20.27 -17.68
C THR A 80 -18.14 -19.12 -18.25
N ASN A 81 -18.43 -18.07 -17.46
CA ASN A 81 -19.29 -16.97 -17.88
C ASN A 81 -18.51 -15.95 -18.74
N PRO A 82 -18.78 -15.84 -20.06
CA PRO A 82 -18.08 -14.92 -20.94
C PRO A 82 -18.30 -13.45 -20.57
N ASN A 83 -19.39 -13.10 -19.87
CA ASN A 83 -19.67 -11.74 -19.44
C ASN A 83 -18.72 -11.28 -18.34
N VAL A 84 -18.29 -12.19 -17.45
CA VAL A 84 -17.29 -11.89 -16.40
C VAL A 84 -15.97 -11.49 -17.05
N HIS A 85 -15.52 -12.22 -18.06
CA HIS A 85 -14.29 -11.88 -18.78
C HIS A 85 -14.39 -10.56 -19.54
N ARG A 86 -15.53 -10.27 -20.19
CA ARG A 86 -15.76 -8.97 -20.85
C ARG A 86 -15.72 -7.82 -19.83
N ALA A 87 -16.34 -8.03 -18.68
CA ALA A 87 -16.33 -7.06 -17.60
C ALA A 87 -14.92 -6.85 -17.02
N LEU A 88 -14.16 -7.91 -16.75
CA LEU A 88 -12.76 -7.80 -16.31
C LEU A 88 -11.86 -7.12 -17.36
N SER A 89 -12.05 -7.42 -18.64
CA SER A 89 -11.30 -6.79 -19.75
C SER A 89 -11.65 -5.30 -19.94
N SER A 90 -12.75 -4.83 -19.35
CA SER A 90 -13.05 -3.40 -19.28
C SER A 90 -12.27 -2.68 -18.20
N LEU A 91 -11.81 -3.42 -17.18
CA LEU A 91 -11.06 -2.89 -16.04
C LEU A 91 -9.55 -3.03 -16.24
N PHE A 92 -9.13 -4.17 -16.79
CA PHE A 92 -7.73 -4.52 -16.99
C PHE A 92 -7.44 -4.74 -18.47
N THR A 93 -6.26 -4.32 -18.91
CA THR A 93 -5.75 -4.59 -20.25
C THR A 93 -4.44 -5.36 -20.15
N PRO A 94 -4.20 -6.37 -21.01
CA PRO A 94 -2.90 -7.03 -21.05
C PRO A 94 -1.82 -6.04 -21.50
N THR A 95 -0.64 -6.10 -20.88
CA THR A 95 0.50 -5.25 -21.26
C THR A 95 1.15 -5.71 -22.57
N SER A 96 1.08 -7.01 -22.87
CA SER A 96 1.60 -7.59 -24.11
C SER A 96 0.48 -7.76 -25.14
N LEU A 97 0.77 -7.39 -26.39
CA LEU A 97 -0.12 -7.58 -27.54
C LEU A 97 -0.34 -9.06 -27.89
N ALA A 98 0.55 -9.95 -27.41
CA ALA A 98 0.47 -11.38 -27.67
C ALA A 98 -0.24 -12.11 -26.51
N GLN A 99 -1.43 -12.64 -26.82
CA GLN A 99 -2.17 -13.74 -26.16
C GLN A 99 -3.39 -13.38 -25.28
N PRO A 100 -4.62 -13.63 -25.81
CA PRO A 100 -5.87 -13.59 -25.04
C PRO A 100 -6.03 -14.75 -24.04
N THR A 101 -5.41 -15.91 -24.29
CA THR A 101 -5.67 -17.14 -23.51
C THR A 101 -4.98 -17.14 -22.17
N SER A 102 -3.70 -16.74 -22.11
CA SER A 102 -2.96 -16.59 -20.86
C SER A 102 -3.56 -15.49 -19.99
N PHE A 103 -4.02 -14.39 -20.60
CA PHE A 103 -4.72 -13.31 -19.89
C PHE A 103 -5.97 -13.80 -19.16
N ARG A 104 -6.80 -14.64 -19.81
CA ARG A 104 -7.97 -15.24 -19.16
C ARG A 104 -7.59 -16.09 -17.95
N SER A 105 -6.63 -17.00 -18.10
CA SER A 105 -6.21 -17.87 -16.98
C SER A 105 -5.62 -17.07 -15.81
N LEU A 106 -4.90 -15.98 -16.09
CA LEU A 106 -4.34 -15.12 -15.04
C LEU A 106 -5.46 -14.38 -14.28
N LEU A 107 -6.44 -13.86 -15.00
CA LEU A 107 -7.61 -13.23 -14.39
C LEU A 107 -8.46 -14.23 -13.60
N ASP A 108 -8.70 -15.42 -14.15
CA ASP A 108 -9.42 -16.50 -13.47
C ASP A 108 -8.76 -16.90 -12.16
N SER A 109 -7.42 -16.93 -12.13
CA SER A 109 -6.67 -17.21 -10.91
C SER A 109 -6.81 -16.11 -9.85
N SER A 110 -7.20 -14.90 -10.26
CA SER A 110 -7.31 -13.69 -9.44
C SER A 110 -8.75 -13.38 -9.01
N ILE A 111 -9.73 -14.18 -9.42
CA ILE A 111 -11.14 -13.98 -9.05
C ILE A 111 -11.65 -15.11 -8.18
N ARG A 112 -12.65 -14.76 -7.36
CA ARG A 112 -13.46 -15.68 -6.59
C ARG A 112 -14.90 -15.42 -6.96
N GLN A 113 -15.64 -16.51 -7.20
CA GLN A 113 -17.07 -16.40 -7.41
C GLN A 113 -17.72 -16.09 -6.07
N SER A 114 -18.41 -14.95 -5.98
CA SER A 114 -19.19 -14.64 -4.79
C SER A 114 -20.44 -15.52 -4.73
N ARG A 115 -21.16 -15.45 -3.61
CA ARG A 115 -22.43 -16.19 -3.45
C ARG A 115 -23.51 -15.71 -4.43
N THR A 116 -23.41 -14.47 -4.89
CA THR A 116 -24.30 -13.92 -5.90
C THR A 116 -23.65 -14.04 -7.28
N PRO A 117 -24.38 -14.52 -8.30
CA PRO A 117 -23.83 -14.69 -9.65
C PRO A 117 -23.44 -13.35 -10.31
N GLU A 118 -23.97 -12.25 -9.80
CA GLU A 118 -23.71 -10.88 -10.25
C GLU A 118 -22.56 -10.19 -9.50
N CYS A 119 -21.86 -10.88 -8.60
CA CYS A 119 -20.73 -10.32 -7.86
C CYS A 119 -19.47 -11.15 -8.06
N VAL A 120 -18.41 -10.47 -8.50
CA VAL A 120 -17.08 -11.04 -8.65
C VAL A 120 -16.18 -10.43 -7.58
N GLU A 121 -15.55 -11.29 -6.79
CA GLU A 121 -14.55 -10.89 -5.80
C GLU A 121 -13.17 -10.99 -6.44
N ILE A 122 -12.45 -9.88 -6.45
CA ILE A 122 -11.11 -9.76 -7.00
C ILE A 122 -10.11 -9.93 -5.86
N ASP A 123 -9.26 -10.95 -5.93
CA ASP A 123 -8.12 -11.12 -5.03
C ASP A 123 -7.11 -10.00 -5.30
N LEU A 124 -7.11 -9.01 -4.42
CA LEU A 124 -6.37 -7.77 -4.61
C LEU A 124 -4.88 -8.03 -4.86
N ILE A 125 -4.33 -8.91 -4.04
CA ILE A 125 -2.89 -9.16 -3.99
C ILE A 125 -2.43 -9.79 -5.29
N LYS A 126 -3.19 -10.75 -5.81
CA LYS A 126 -2.90 -11.36 -7.10
C LYS A 126 -2.96 -10.33 -8.21
N ILE A 127 -3.97 -9.46 -8.23
CA ILE A 127 -4.03 -8.37 -9.21
C ILE A 127 -2.85 -7.42 -9.08
N MET A 128 -2.47 -7.02 -7.87
CA MET A 128 -1.31 -6.14 -7.68
C MET A 128 -0.02 -6.81 -8.14
N ASP A 129 0.19 -8.09 -7.84
CA ASP A 129 1.33 -8.89 -8.33
C ASP A 129 1.34 -8.96 -9.87
N LEU A 130 0.19 -9.22 -10.50
CA LEU A 130 0.06 -9.22 -11.96
C LEU A 130 0.36 -7.86 -12.58
N VAL A 131 -0.04 -6.76 -11.95
CA VAL A 131 0.30 -5.39 -12.38
C VAL A 131 1.79 -5.14 -12.25
N CYS A 132 2.40 -5.47 -11.11
CA CYS A 132 3.82 -5.25 -10.89
C CYS A 132 4.70 -6.09 -11.83
N ARG A 133 4.29 -7.32 -12.14
CA ARG A 133 4.92 -8.15 -13.18
C ARG A 133 4.70 -7.63 -14.61
N GLY A 134 3.72 -6.75 -14.80
CA GLY A 134 3.29 -6.26 -16.11
C GLY A 134 2.65 -7.32 -16.96
N ALA A 135 1.90 -8.23 -16.33
CA ALA A 135 0.99 -9.09 -17.04
C ALA A 135 -0.27 -8.31 -17.44
N ILE A 136 -0.71 -7.40 -16.58
CA ILE A 136 -1.92 -6.58 -16.75
C ILE A 136 -1.64 -5.12 -16.37
N GLU A 137 -2.46 -4.22 -16.89
CA GLU A 137 -2.51 -2.80 -16.51
C GLU A 137 -3.95 -2.40 -16.22
N LEU A 138 -4.11 -1.38 -15.37
CA LEU A 138 -5.41 -0.74 -15.12
C LEU A 138 -5.77 0.11 -16.35
N ARG A 139 -6.94 -0.15 -16.93
CA ARG A 139 -7.40 0.55 -18.14
C ARG A 139 -7.78 2.01 -17.88
N ASP A 140 -8.44 2.25 -16.75
CA ASP A 140 -8.82 3.58 -16.29
C ASP A 140 -8.53 3.69 -14.78
N PRO A 141 -7.58 4.55 -14.36
CA PRO A 141 -7.28 4.79 -12.96
C PRO A 141 -8.49 5.21 -12.11
N ALA A 142 -9.49 5.88 -12.69
CA ALA A 142 -10.68 6.31 -11.96
C ALA A 142 -11.54 5.14 -11.47
N ASN A 143 -11.44 3.98 -12.13
CA ASN A 143 -12.13 2.78 -11.70
C ASN A 143 -11.58 2.21 -10.39
N LEU A 144 -10.33 2.51 -10.03
CA LEU A 144 -9.72 2.01 -8.79
C LEU A 144 -10.45 2.57 -7.55
N ALA A 145 -10.76 3.87 -7.53
CA ALA A 145 -11.55 4.47 -6.44
C ALA A 145 -12.96 3.84 -6.35
N ARG A 146 -13.60 3.59 -7.50
CA ARG A 146 -14.91 2.91 -7.53
C ARG A 146 -14.83 1.46 -7.04
N LEU A 147 -13.74 0.76 -7.38
CA LEU A 147 -13.45 -0.60 -6.96
C LEU A 147 -13.27 -0.67 -5.45
N LEU A 148 -12.46 0.23 -4.87
CA LEU A 148 -12.24 0.32 -3.42
C LEU A 148 -13.51 0.63 -2.64
N ARG A 149 -14.44 1.42 -3.20
CA ARG A 149 -15.76 1.67 -2.59
C ARG A 149 -16.73 0.48 -2.71
N GLY A 150 -16.39 -0.56 -3.46
CA GLY A 150 -17.32 -1.66 -3.77
C GLY A 150 -18.48 -1.25 -4.68
N ASN A 151 -18.34 -0.13 -5.40
CA ASN A 151 -19.38 0.45 -6.26
C ASN A 151 -19.10 0.26 -7.75
N LEU A 152 -18.02 -0.44 -8.10
CA LEU A 152 -17.67 -0.67 -9.48
C LEU A 152 -18.60 -1.73 -10.09
N LYS A 153 -19.29 -1.35 -11.16
CA LYS A 153 -20.11 -2.26 -11.97
C LYS A 153 -19.72 -2.15 -13.43
N ALA A 154 -19.58 -3.28 -14.11
CA ALA A 154 -19.44 -3.34 -15.56
C ALA A 154 -20.25 -4.52 -16.11
N TYR A 155 -21.01 -4.29 -17.19
CA TYR A 155 -21.89 -5.31 -17.78
C TYR A 155 -22.82 -5.99 -16.77
N ASN A 156 -23.44 -5.21 -15.87
CA ASN A 156 -24.29 -5.69 -14.77
C ASN A 156 -23.61 -6.60 -13.74
N ILE A 157 -22.28 -6.72 -13.78
CA ILE A 157 -21.50 -7.45 -12.80
C ILE A 157 -20.88 -6.44 -11.83
N SER A 158 -21.13 -6.64 -10.54
CA SER A 158 -20.51 -5.88 -9.45
C SER A 158 -19.15 -6.48 -9.07
N PHE A 159 -18.17 -5.61 -8.82
CA PHE A 159 -16.84 -6.01 -8.39
C PHE A 159 -16.62 -5.64 -6.94
N ARG A 160 -16.07 -6.57 -6.17
CA ARG A 160 -15.62 -6.35 -4.80
C ARG A 160 -14.17 -6.75 -4.68
N VAL A 161 -13.44 -6.03 -3.84
CA VAL A 161 -12.07 -6.37 -3.53
C VAL A 161 -12.05 -7.36 -2.37
N TYR A 162 -11.36 -8.46 -2.56
CA TYR A 162 -11.08 -9.45 -1.53
C TYR A 162 -9.60 -9.35 -1.13
N ILE A 163 -9.36 -9.31 0.18
CA ILE A 163 -8.02 -9.41 0.76
C ILE A 163 -7.94 -10.72 1.53
N SER A 164 -6.90 -11.51 1.27
CA SER A 164 -6.70 -12.76 2.00
C SER A 164 -6.32 -12.51 3.46
N LYS A 165 -6.66 -13.48 4.31
CA LYS A 165 -6.37 -13.44 5.76
C LYS A 165 -4.87 -13.35 6.04
N THR A 166 -4.07 -13.96 5.19
CA THR A 166 -2.60 -13.89 5.29
C THR A 166 -2.11 -12.46 5.24
N TRP A 167 -2.74 -11.61 4.43
CA TRP A 167 -2.40 -10.20 4.34
C TRP A 167 -2.85 -9.39 5.54
N TYR A 168 -4.04 -9.68 6.04
CA TYR A 168 -4.51 -9.11 7.30
C TYR A 168 -3.49 -9.33 8.43
N ILE A 169 -3.05 -10.57 8.60
CA ILE A 169 -2.06 -10.95 9.61
C ILE A 169 -0.73 -10.26 9.33
N LYS A 170 -0.23 -10.26 8.08
CA LYS A 170 1.02 -9.59 7.71
C LYS A 170 0.98 -8.09 8.00
N SER A 171 -0.09 -7.39 7.63
CA SER A 171 -0.23 -5.96 7.90
C SER A 171 -0.32 -5.66 9.38
N ILE A 172 -1.05 -6.45 10.18
CA ILE A 172 -1.09 -6.27 11.64
C ILE A 172 0.27 -6.52 12.27
N ILE A 173 0.95 -7.61 11.91
CA ILE A 173 2.30 -7.90 12.40
C ILE A 173 3.22 -6.76 12.04
N TRP A 174 3.21 -6.29 10.79
CA TRP A 174 4.07 -5.20 10.36
C TRP A 174 3.78 -3.90 11.11
N ILE A 175 2.52 -3.50 11.27
CA ILE A 175 2.13 -2.32 12.03
C ILE A 175 2.54 -2.47 13.50
N GLY A 176 2.33 -3.65 14.09
CA GLY A 176 2.78 -3.96 15.44
C GLY A 176 4.30 -3.83 15.57
N LEU A 177 5.06 -4.42 14.65
CA LEU A 177 6.51 -4.32 14.60
C LEU A 177 6.99 -2.87 14.43
N GLN A 178 6.33 -2.03 13.63
CA GLN A 178 6.66 -0.60 13.52
C GLN A 178 6.45 0.15 14.85
N ASN A 179 5.42 -0.23 15.62
CA ASN A 179 5.16 0.36 16.93
C ASN A 179 5.98 -0.27 18.06
N LEU A 180 6.53 -1.49 17.89
CA LEU A 180 7.26 -2.24 18.91
C LEU A 180 8.79 -2.24 18.73
N HIS A 181 9.34 -2.12 17.52
CA HIS A 181 10.80 -2.05 17.25
C HIS A 181 11.43 -0.72 17.68
N PHE A 182 10.89 -0.15 18.75
CA PHE A 182 11.08 1.19 19.24
C PHE A 182 12.48 1.51 19.74
N ASN A 183 13.34 0.52 20.06
CA ASN A 183 14.55 0.81 20.83
C ASN A 183 15.89 0.32 20.24
N ASN A 184 15.94 -0.77 19.45
CA ASN A 184 17.24 -1.43 19.20
C ASN A 184 17.85 -1.21 17.81
N LEU A 185 17.08 -0.86 16.78
CA LEU A 185 17.63 -0.59 15.43
C LEU A 185 17.52 0.88 15.03
N TYR A 186 16.80 1.67 15.82
CA TYR A 186 16.54 3.07 15.55
C TYR A 186 17.38 3.92 16.49
N ASN A 187 18.63 4.20 16.11
CA ASN A 187 19.38 5.24 16.78
C ASN A 187 18.83 6.58 16.25
N PRO A 188 18.05 7.35 17.02
CA PRO A 188 17.46 8.62 16.55
C PRO A 188 18.52 9.63 16.07
N ARG A 189 19.80 9.40 16.38
CA ARG A 189 20.93 10.21 15.90
C ARG A 189 21.31 9.99 14.43
N THR A 190 20.90 8.89 13.79
CA THR A 190 21.38 8.57 12.42
C THR A 190 20.44 9.02 11.31
N ARG A 191 19.17 9.35 11.59
CA ARG A 191 18.34 10.01 10.59
C ARG A 191 18.58 11.52 10.64
N PRO A 192 18.92 12.16 9.51
CA PRO A 192 18.95 13.60 9.46
C PRO A 192 17.53 14.12 9.81
N PRO A 193 17.42 15.20 10.60
CA PRO A 193 16.13 15.85 10.88
C PRO A 193 15.42 16.15 9.56
N LEU A 194 14.08 16.23 9.56
CA LEU A 194 13.35 16.66 8.36
C LEU A 194 13.91 18.01 7.95
N ARG A 195 14.64 18.02 6.83
CA ARG A 195 15.16 19.25 6.26
C ARG A 195 13.95 19.97 5.67
N PRO A 196 13.71 21.22 6.06
CA PRO A 196 12.66 21.99 5.42
C PRO A 196 12.96 22.00 3.92
N THR A 197 11.97 21.63 3.13
CA THR A 197 12.08 21.83 1.68
C THR A 197 11.78 23.31 1.47
N THR A 198 12.81 24.11 1.21
CA THR A 198 12.61 25.53 0.89
C THR A 198 11.84 25.61 -0.42
N GLY A 199 10.62 26.15 -0.36
CA GLY A 199 9.83 26.42 -1.55
C GLY A 199 10.55 27.45 -2.41
N LEU A 200 10.55 27.25 -3.73
CA LEU A 200 11.30 28.03 -4.72
C LEU A 200 10.96 29.53 -4.82
N SER A 201 10.11 30.09 -3.95
CA SER A 201 9.60 31.46 -4.12
C SER A 201 9.51 32.33 -2.86
N ASP A 202 9.73 31.79 -1.66
CA ASP A 202 9.70 32.62 -0.44
C ASP A 202 10.59 31.99 0.65
N ASP A 203 11.73 32.63 0.92
CA ASP A 203 12.76 32.15 1.86
C ASP A 203 12.27 32.02 3.33
N ARG A 204 11.02 32.39 3.62
CA ARG A 204 10.45 32.42 4.98
C ARG A 204 9.38 31.38 5.28
N CYS A 205 8.99 30.56 4.30
CA CYS A 205 7.96 29.53 4.49
C CYS A 205 8.58 28.12 4.49
N PHE A 206 8.56 27.46 5.64
CA PHE A 206 9.09 26.10 5.78
C PHE A 206 8.03 25.05 5.44
N TYR A 207 8.37 24.03 4.65
CA TYR A 207 7.45 22.92 4.34
C TYR A 207 7.91 21.61 5.00
N PHE A 208 7.00 20.96 5.72
CA PHE A 208 7.21 19.69 6.41
C PHE A 208 6.16 18.64 6.00
N ASP A 209 6.60 17.47 5.55
CA ASP A 209 5.74 16.31 5.26
C ASP A 209 5.94 15.22 6.31
N LEU A 210 4.92 14.98 7.13
CA LEU A 210 5.00 14.06 8.26
C LEU A 210 4.76 12.58 7.88
N ASP A 211 4.38 12.27 6.63
CA ASP A 211 4.10 10.87 6.22
C ASP A 211 5.33 9.97 6.20
N ASN A 212 6.53 10.57 6.13
CA ASN A 212 7.81 9.86 6.15
C ASN A 212 8.41 9.79 7.57
N LEU A 213 7.75 10.41 8.56
CA LEU A 213 8.16 10.42 9.95
C LEU A 213 7.56 9.22 10.67
N GLN A 214 8.30 8.58 11.57
CA GLN A 214 7.70 7.53 12.38
C GLN A 214 6.75 8.12 13.43
N TYR A 215 5.70 7.39 13.77
CA TYR A 215 4.66 7.87 14.68
C TYR A 215 5.22 8.27 16.05
N ASN A 216 6.22 7.56 16.54
CA ASN A 216 6.87 7.84 17.82
C ASN A 216 7.73 9.10 17.84
N ALA A 217 8.32 9.45 16.70
CA ALA A 217 9.09 10.67 16.55
C ALA A 217 8.21 11.90 16.31
N LEU A 218 6.89 11.72 16.15
CA LEU A 218 5.94 12.78 15.82
C LEU A 218 5.97 13.91 16.85
N ASP A 219 5.83 13.63 18.15
CA ASP A 219 5.84 14.67 19.19
C ASP A 219 7.19 15.42 19.24
N THR A 220 8.30 14.70 19.21
CA THR A 220 9.65 15.30 19.23
C THR A 220 9.87 16.21 18.02
N GLU A 221 9.44 15.77 16.83
CA GLU A 221 9.62 16.54 15.60
C GLU A 221 8.70 17.76 15.55
N LEU A 222 7.45 17.63 16.01
CA LEU A 222 6.54 18.77 16.12
C LEU A 222 7.10 19.84 17.07
N ARG A 223 7.66 19.43 18.22
CA ARG A 223 8.36 20.36 19.14
C ARG A 223 9.58 21.01 18.50
N ARG A 224 10.35 20.24 17.71
CA ARG A 224 11.48 20.78 16.95
C ARG A 224 11.03 21.83 15.94
N ILE A 225 9.94 21.58 15.20
CA ILE A 225 9.36 22.54 14.26
C ILE A 225 8.92 23.82 15.00
N GLN A 226 8.27 23.69 16.16
CA GLN A 226 7.90 24.84 17.00
C GLN A 226 9.11 25.69 17.39
N GLN A 227 10.21 25.05 17.82
CA GLN A 227 11.43 25.74 18.22
C GLN A 227 12.15 26.43 17.05
N GLN A 228 11.97 25.94 15.81
CA GLN A 228 12.58 26.52 14.62
C GLN A 228 11.82 27.72 14.06
N LEU A 229 10.53 27.85 14.38
CA LEU A 229 9.69 28.95 13.93
C LEU A 229 10.00 30.23 14.70
N GLN A 230 10.79 31.11 14.09
CA GLN A 230 11.05 32.46 14.60
C GLN A 230 9.79 33.35 14.50
N PRO A 231 9.66 34.38 15.34
CA PRO A 231 8.57 35.35 15.24
C PRO A 231 8.45 35.92 13.82
N GLY A 232 7.25 35.83 13.23
CA GLY A 232 6.99 36.30 11.86
C GLY A 232 7.39 35.35 10.72
N SER A 233 7.99 34.20 11.02
CA SER A 233 8.16 33.10 10.04
C SER A 233 6.89 32.24 9.96
N SER A 234 6.71 31.55 8.83
CA SER A 234 5.59 30.63 8.63
C SER A 234 6.07 29.23 8.28
N ALA A 235 5.24 28.24 8.59
CA ALA A 235 5.46 26.87 8.14
C ALA A 235 4.16 26.21 7.70
N ILE A 236 4.27 25.30 6.74
CA ILE A 236 3.19 24.44 6.29
C ILE A 236 3.57 23.01 6.68
N ILE A 237 2.73 22.40 7.51
CA ILE A 237 2.81 20.99 7.85
C ILE A 237 1.74 20.26 7.06
N GLU A 238 2.15 19.30 6.24
CA GLU A 238 1.21 18.36 5.65
C GLU A 238 1.33 16.97 6.28
N VAL A 239 0.17 16.35 6.53
CA VAL A 239 0.07 15.03 7.13
C VAL A 239 -1.13 14.26 6.60
N SER A 240 -0.92 12.98 6.31
CA SER A 240 -1.99 12.04 6.01
C SER A 240 -2.48 11.40 7.32
N CYS A 241 -3.78 11.27 7.47
CA CYS A 241 -4.42 10.61 8.60
C CYS A 241 -5.51 9.67 8.10
N LEU A 242 -5.69 8.57 8.81
CA LEU A 242 -6.84 7.70 8.62
C LEU A 242 -8.14 8.47 8.86
N SER A 243 -9.14 8.25 8.01
CA SER A 243 -10.47 8.82 8.20
C SER A 243 -11.11 8.31 9.50
N PRO A 244 -11.77 9.17 10.30
CA PRO A 244 -12.42 8.75 11.55
C PRO A 244 -13.48 7.65 11.38
N ARG A 245 -13.96 7.44 10.15
CA ARG A 245 -14.95 6.39 9.81
C ARG A 245 -14.33 5.01 9.63
N VAL A 246 -13.01 4.95 9.40
CA VAL A 246 -12.31 3.70 9.13
C VAL A 246 -11.89 3.07 10.45
N ARG A 247 -12.40 1.86 10.73
CA ARG A 247 -12.09 1.11 11.95
C ARG A 247 -10.85 0.26 11.73
N PHE A 248 -10.03 0.05 12.76
CA PHE A 248 -8.80 -0.75 12.70
C PHE A 248 -8.99 -2.15 12.09
N THR A 249 -10.13 -2.80 12.32
CA THR A 249 -10.44 -4.16 11.83
C THR A 249 -11.23 -4.17 10.51
N SER A 250 -11.44 -3.01 9.89
CA SER A 250 -12.23 -2.88 8.66
C SER A 250 -11.41 -3.17 7.40
N PHE A 251 -12.07 -3.48 6.29
CA PHE A 251 -11.38 -3.68 4.99
C PHE A 251 -10.75 -2.38 4.49
N GLU A 252 -11.38 -1.25 4.79
CA GLU A 252 -10.89 0.08 4.46
C GLU A 252 -9.55 0.38 5.14
N TYR A 253 -9.38 -0.07 6.39
CA TYR A 253 -8.10 0.04 7.09
C TYR A 253 -7.00 -0.76 6.38
N LEU A 254 -7.34 -1.96 5.91
CA LEU A 254 -6.39 -2.79 5.16
C LEU A 254 -6.01 -2.18 3.82
N PHE A 255 -6.96 -1.57 3.12
CA PHE A 255 -6.62 -0.85 1.89
C PHE A 255 -5.62 0.27 2.17
N CYS A 256 -5.79 1.00 3.29
CA CYS A 256 -4.83 2.01 3.72
C CYS A 256 -3.48 1.39 4.12
N SER A 257 -3.45 0.26 4.83
CA SER A 257 -2.21 -0.34 5.32
C SER A 257 -1.31 -0.86 4.20
N ILE A 258 -1.87 -1.22 3.04
CA ILE A 258 -1.10 -1.69 1.88
C ILE A 258 -0.07 -0.66 1.42
N LEU A 259 -0.37 0.65 1.48
CA LEU A 259 0.57 1.71 1.10
C LEU A 259 1.85 1.74 1.94
N TYR A 260 1.77 1.24 3.17
CA TYR A 260 2.82 1.37 4.17
C TYR A 260 3.50 0.02 4.43
N THR A 261 2.83 -1.09 4.14
CA THR A 261 3.39 -2.43 4.31
C THR A 261 4.47 -2.66 3.24
N PRO A 262 5.72 -2.94 3.61
CA PRO A 262 6.82 -3.16 2.69
C PRO A 262 6.71 -4.55 2.07
N TYR A 263 5.75 -4.77 1.14
CA TYR A 263 5.81 -5.88 0.20
C TYR A 263 4.70 -5.83 -0.86
N ILE A 264 5.08 -6.07 -2.13
CA ILE A 264 4.34 -6.85 -3.15
C ILE A 264 5.31 -7.80 -3.90
N LEU A 265 6.59 -7.45 -4.01
CA LEU A 265 7.64 -8.30 -4.61
C LEU A 265 8.94 -8.12 -3.82
N ASP A 266 9.68 -9.19 -3.55
CA ASP A 266 10.95 -9.27 -2.78
C ASP A 266 12.14 -8.51 -3.39
N HIS A 267 11.83 -7.52 -4.22
CA HIS A 267 12.77 -6.76 -5.02
C HIS A 267 13.02 -5.41 -4.36
N LYS A 268 14.14 -4.79 -4.74
CA LYS A 268 14.49 -3.42 -4.35
C LYS A 268 13.27 -2.54 -4.64
N HIS A 269 12.49 -2.23 -3.59
CA HIS A 269 11.27 -1.42 -3.70
C HIS A 269 11.56 -0.13 -4.47
N GLY A 270 10.52 0.41 -5.10
CA GLY A 270 10.54 1.72 -5.73
C GLY A 270 10.99 2.86 -4.80
N GLY A 271 10.95 4.09 -5.30
CA GLY A 271 11.45 5.27 -4.58
C GLY A 271 10.76 5.54 -3.24
N GLN A 272 9.63 4.88 -2.96
CA GLN A 272 8.80 5.10 -1.77
C GLN A 272 9.28 4.37 -0.49
N LYS A 273 10.53 3.88 -0.42
CA LYS A 273 11.09 3.13 0.72
C LYS A 273 10.99 3.79 2.11
N ALA A 274 10.64 5.07 2.19
CA ALA A 274 10.65 5.83 3.45
C ALA A 274 9.27 5.96 4.13
N ARG A 275 8.20 5.39 3.55
CA ARG A 275 6.86 5.51 4.13
C ARG A 275 6.77 4.78 5.47
N THR A 276 6.20 5.45 6.47
CA THR A 276 6.03 4.90 7.81
C THR A 276 4.56 4.58 8.05
N ALA A 277 4.26 3.83 9.12
CA ALA A 277 2.88 3.61 9.54
C ALA A 277 2.22 4.86 10.18
N ALA A 278 2.92 6.00 10.26
CA ALA A 278 2.41 7.18 10.98
C ALA A 278 1.03 7.64 10.49
N PRO A 279 0.73 7.66 9.18
CA PRO A 279 -0.61 8.04 8.72
C PRO A 279 -1.76 7.14 9.19
N LEU A 280 -1.46 5.90 9.59
CA LEU A 280 -2.45 4.95 10.10
C LEU A 280 -2.76 5.17 11.59
N SER A 281 -1.87 5.85 12.32
CA SER A 281 -1.97 6.08 13.76
C SER A 281 -2.24 7.55 14.11
N ALA A 282 -1.70 8.48 13.31
CA ALA A 282 -1.78 9.90 13.56
C ALA A 282 -3.20 10.44 13.40
N LYS A 283 -3.58 11.32 14.33
CA LYS A 283 -4.80 12.11 14.27
C LYS A 283 -4.45 13.59 14.19
N VAL A 284 -5.12 14.30 13.30
CA VAL A 284 -4.91 15.75 13.12
C VAL A 284 -5.14 16.53 14.41
N GLN A 285 -6.10 16.09 15.25
CA GLN A 285 -6.41 16.72 16.54
C GLN A 285 -5.24 16.65 17.52
N ASP A 286 -4.58 15.50 17.61
CA ASP A 286 -3.43 15.30 18.50
C ASP A 286 -2.25 16.18 18.04
N ILE A 287 -2.04 16.28 16.72
CA ILE A 287 -1.03 17.15 16.11
C ILE A 287 -1.29 18.63 16.44
N ILE A 288 -2.54 19.10 16.27
CA ILE A 288 -2.92 20.48 16.57
C ILE A 288 -2.75 20.78 18.08
N ALA A 289 -3.11 19.85 18.95
CA ALA A 289 -2.97 20.02 20.39
C ALA A 289 -1.50 20.22 20.79
N ILE A 290 -0.58 19.45 20.22
CA ILE A 290 0.87 19.61 20.43
C ILE A 290 1.35 20.97 19.91
N LEU A 291 0.92 21.34 18.70
CA LEU A 291 1.36 22.58 18.03
C LEU A 291 0.87 23.85 18.75
N SER A 292 -0.33 23.82 19.33
CA SER A 292 -0.97 25.02 19.91
C SER A 292 -0.24 25.62 21.13
N VAL A 293 0.69 24.88 21.74
CA VAL A 293 1.44 25.32 22.93
C VAL A 293 2.49 26.39 22.63
N GLY A 294 3.07 26.41 21.42
CA GLY A 294 4.19 27.29 21.09
C GLY A 294 4.03 28.14 19.83
N VAL A 295 3.08 27.82 18.96
CA VAL A 295 2.89 28.52 17.68
C VAL A 295 1.43 28.92 17.47
N SER A 296 1.19 29.89 16.59
CA SER A 296 -0.15 30.23 16.13
C SER A 296 -0.54 29.32 14.97
N VAL A 297 -1.67 28.63 15.06
CA VAL A 297 -2.22 27.86 13.93
C VAL A 297 -3.14 28.80 13.15
N GLU A 298 -2.73 29.20 11.95
CA GLU A 298 -3.48 30.18 11.14
C GLU A 298 -4.59 29.52 10.31
N ASN A 299 -4.30 28.37 9.72
CA ASN A 299 -5.23 27.68 8.83
C ASN A 299 -5.09 26.16 8.95
N ILE A 300 -6.22 25.45 8.87
CA ILE A 300 -6.27 23.99 8.81
C ILE A 300 -7.19 23.63 7.64
N ALA A 301 -6.60 23.09 6.57
CA ALA A 301 -7.33 22.76 5.36
C ALA A 301 -7.23 21.26 5.05
N ASN A 302 -8.36 20.66 4.66
CA ASN A 302 -8.34 19.32 4.08
C ASN A 302 -7.95 19.42 2.59
N VAL A 303 -6.76 18.93 2.26
CA VAL A 303 -6.18 19.00 0.91
C VAL A 303 -6.23 17.66 0.18
N SER A 304 -7.06 16.71 0.64
CA SER A 304 -7.12 15.34 0.10
C SER A 304 -7.37 15.29 -1.42
N ARG A 305 -8.29 16.13 -1.93
CA ARG A 305 -8.60 16.18 -3.37
C ARG A 305 -7.45 16.76 -4.20
N LYS A 306 -6.81 17.83 -3.70
CA LYS A 306 -5.65 18.44 -4.34
C LYS A 306 -4.52 17.42 -4.43
N ARG A 307 -4.20 16.77 -3.30
CA ARG A 307 -3.18 15.72 -3.24
C ARG A 307 -3.49 14.54 -4.16
N ALA A 308 -4.74 14.07 -4.21
CA ALA A 308 -5.12 13.00 -5.14
C ALA A 308 -4.89 13.39 -6.60
N LYS A 309 -5.20 14.64 -6.99
CA LYS A 309 -4.91 15.16 -8.33
C LYS A 309 -3.40 15.20 -8.59
N ASP A 310 -2.61 15.67 -7.64
CA ASP A 310 -1.15 15.75 -7.76
C ASP A 310 -0.50 14.37 -7.91
N LEU A 311 -1.00 13.36 -7.19
CA LEU A 311 -0.57 11.97 -7.32
C LEU A 311 -0.90 11.38 -8.70
N CYS A 312 -2.09 11.66 -9.23
CA CYS A 312 -2.47 11.26 -10.59
C CYS A 312 -1.61 11.95 -11.66
N MET A 313 -1.22 13.22 -11.45
CA MET A 313 -0.29 13.91 -12.35
C MET A 313 1.10 13.28 -12.31
N LYS A 314 1.63 13.00 -11.11
CA LYS A 314 2.92 12.30 -10.95
C LYS A 314 2.93 10.92 -11.61
N GLU A 315 1.84 10.16 -11.50
CA GLU A 315 1.74 8.88 -12.21
C GLU A 315 1.76 9.07 -13.73
N ARG A 316 1.05 10.07 -14.24
CA ARG A 316 1.05 10.40 -15.67
C ARG A 316 2.43 10.80 -16.16
N ASP A 317 3.17 11.58 -15.37
CA ASP A 317 4.55 11.97 -15.69
C ASP A 317 5.46 10.74 -15.76
N LEU A 318 5.34 9.80 -14.82
CA LEU A 318 6.05 8.52 -14.84
C LEU A 318 5.74 7.63 -16.06
N VAL A 319 4.61 7.85 -16.74
CA VAL A 319 4.21 7.10 -17.95
C VAL A 319 4.67 7.81 -19.22
N ASN A 320 4.37 9.10 -19.31
CA ASN A 320 4.45 9.89 -20.54
C ASN A 320 5.82 10.55 -20.72
N ASP A 321 6.48 10.96 -19.63
CA ASP A 321 7.84 11.50 -19.71
C ASP A 321 8.84 10.34 -19.83
N ARG A 322 9.45 10.22 -21.02
CA ARG A 322 10.42 9.18 -21.31
C ARG A 322 11.67 9.27 -20.43
N GLY A 323 12.12 10.47 -20.09
CA GLY A 323 13.30 10.70 -19.26
C GLY A 323 13.06 10.23 -17.84
N ILE A 324 12.03 10.79 -17.19
CA ILE A 324 11.64 10.41 -15.82
C ILE A 324 11.40 8.90 -15.73
N ARG A 325 10.68 8.33 -16.69
CA ARG A 325 10.43 6.88 -16.75
C ARG A 325 11.71 6.06 -16.85
N GLN A 326 12.63 6.43 -17.75
CA GLN A 326 13.85 5.66 -17.96
C GLN A 326 14.77 5.75 -16.74
N ASP A 327 14.91 6.92 -16.15
CA ASP A 327 15.71 7.13 -14.94
C ASP A 327 15.15 6.31 -13.77
N HIS A 328 13.83 6.31 -13.60
CA HIS A 328 13.16 5.52 -12.56
C HIS A 328 13.32 4.00 -12.78
N ILE A 329 13.18 3.53 -14.04
CA ILE A 329 13.41 2.12 -14.39
C ILE A 329 14.88 1.73 -14.19
N ASN A 330 15.83 2.62 -14.50
CA ASN A 330 17.25 2.36 -14.27
C ASN A 330 17.54 2.18 -12.77
N GLN A 331 16.90 3.00 -11.93
CA GLN A 331 17.09 2.97 -10.48
C GLN A 331 16.38 1.79 -9.80
N PHE A 332 15.12 1.51 -10.16
CA PHE A 332 14.23 0.58 -9.43
C PHE A 332 13.80 -0.64 -10.24
N ARG A 333 14.31 -0.80 -11.46
CA ARG A 333 13.86 -1.78 -12.45
C ARG A 333 12.41 -1.53 -12.88
N GLN A 334 11.99 -2.27 -13.90
CA GLN A 334 10.64 -2.14 -14.47
C GLN A 334 9.54 -2.52 -13.47
N ALA A 335 9.77 -3.52 -12.62
CA ALA A 335 8.82 -3.92 -11.59
C ALA A 335 8.60 -2.81 -10.54
N GLY A 336 9.67 -2.18 -10.05
CA GLY A 336 9.58 -1.07 -9.10
C GLY A 336 8.90 0.17 -9.70
N TRP A 337 9.13 0.45 -10.99
CA TRP A 337 8.39 1.49 -11.71
C TRP A 337 6.88 1.22 -11.77
N ARG A 338 6.46 -0.03 -12.06
CA ARG A 338 5.04 -0.40 -12.08
C ARG A 338 4.41 -0.37 -10.70
N GLU A 339 5.14 -0.84 -9.68
CA GLU A 339 4.71 -0.79 -8.28
C GLU A 339 4.48 0.65 -7.84
N ASP A 340 5.43 1.56 -8.06
CA ASP A 340 5.29 2.97 -7.68
C ASP A 340 4.11 3.65 -8.38
N ARG A 341 3.91 3.39 -9.68
CA ARG A 341 2.73 3.89 -10.41
C ARG A 341 1.43 3.40 -9.78
N LEU A 342 1.34 2.10 -9.48
CA LEU A 342 0.17 1.53 -8.84
C LEU A 342 -0.09 2.14 -7.47
N LEU A 343 0.95 2.31 -6.65
CA LEU A 343 0.84 2.89 -5.31
C LEU A 343 0.43 4.37 -5.35
N LEU A 344 0.88 5.16 -6.34
CA LEU A 344 0.41 6.53 -6.54
C LEU A 344 -1.10 6.58 -6.82
N LEU A 345 -1.59 5.74 -7.74
CA LEU A 345 -3.02 5.65 -8.05
C LEU A 345 -3.83 5.09 -6.88
N TRP A 346 -3.24 4.16 -6.12
CA TRP A 346 -3.84 3.57 -4.92
C TRP A 346 -4.06 4.63 -3.85
N GLU A 347 -3.03 5.41 -3.51
CA GLU A 347 -3.12 6.51 -2.55
C GLU A 347 -4.12 7.58 -3.01
N ALA A 348 -4.06 7.99 -4.28
CA ALA A 348 -5.02 8.93 -4.85
C ALA A 348 -6.46 8.40 -4.69
N SER A 349 -6.67 7.11 -4.95
CA SER A 349 -7.98 6.47 -4.82
C SER A 349 -8.45 6.42 -3.36
N LEU A 350 -7.58 6.11 -2.40
CA LEU A 350 -7.90 6.11 -0.97
C LEU A 350 -8.32 7.50 -0.47
N LEU A 351 -7.63 8.55 -0.93
CA LEU A 351 -7.97 9.95 -0.64
C LEU A 351 -9.32 10.33 -1.26
N LEU A 352 -9.56 9.95 -2.52
CA LEU A 352 -10.85 10.19 -3.18
C LEU A 352 -12.00 9.44 -2.50
N CYS A 353 -11.76 8.22 -2.01
CA CYS A 353 -12.73 7.45 -1.24
C CYS A 353 -13.01 8.00 0.15
N GLY A 354 -12.14 8.87 0.68
CA GLY A 354 -12.23 9.36 2.05
C GLY A 354 -11.89 8.29 3.09
N PHE A 355 -11.13 7.26 2.70
CA PHE A 355 -10.56 6.28 3.62
C PHE A 355 -9.28 6.83 4.25
N LEU A 356 -8.50 7.57 3.46
CA LEU A 356 -7.39 8.40 3.89
C LEU A 356 -7.79 9.87 3.74
N THR A 357 -7.27 10.73 4.61
CA THR A 357 -7.39 12.19 4.50
C THR A 357 -6.02 12.82 4.56
N ARG A 358 -5.80 13.90 3.81
CA ARG A 358 -4.58 14.72 3.85
C ARG A 358 -4.95 16.10 4.37
N TRP A 359 -4.20 16.56 5.37
CA TRP A 359 -4.38 17.86 6.01
C TRP A 359 -3.16 18.74 5.74
N SER A 360 -3.41 20.03 5.54
CA SER A 360 -2.41 21.10 5.48
C SER A 360 -2.68 22.03 6.66
N ILE A 361 -1.67 22.21 7.50
CA ILE A 361 -1.72 23.03 8.71
C ILE A 361 -0.72 24.16 8.53
N GLU A 362 -1.21 25.39 8.46
CA GLU A 362 -0.39 26.59 8.35
C GLU A 362 -0.12 27.14 9.75
N LEU A 363 1.16 27.36 10.04
CA LEU A 363 1.69 27.79 11.31
C LEU A 363 2.40 29.11 11.17
N LYS A 364 2.38 29.92 12.23
CA LYS A 364 3.15 31.15 12.35
C LYS A 364 3.85 31.22 13.69
N GLY A 365 5.13 31.59 13.66
CA GLY A 365 5.91 31.86 14.86
C GLY A 365 5.31 33.05 15.62
N ARG A 366 5.07 32.86 16.92
CA ARG A 366 4.54 33.89 17.82
C ARG A 366 5.60 34.91 18.21
#